data_AF-A0A959M3W9-F1
#
_entry.id   AF-A0A959M3W9-F1
#
_cell.length_a   1.000
_cell.length_b   1.000
_cell.length_c   1.000
_cell.angle_alpha   90.00
_cell.angle_beta   90.00
_cell.angle_gamma   90.00
#
_symmetry.space_group_name_H-M   'P 1'
#
loop_
_entity.id
_entity.type
_entity.pdbx_description
1 polymer ?
#
loop_
_entity_poly.entity_id
_entity_poly.type
_entity_poly.pdbx_seq_one_letter_code
_entity_poly.pdbx_strand_id
1 'polypeptide(L)'
;MRESKFIRQNKEKWEEFEKLLDGNTEDPDKLRDLFIQVTDDLSYARTFYPNRSVRVYLNGLAQRVFFGVYKSRKSKKNRFVLFWTDELPKIVYESRAQFRLSVIIFFISLAIGVVSSIYNPDFAQAILGADYVSMTQENIDSGDPMKVYKSGDAFGSALGITAHNMLLAFLTFVLGVFFSIGTIGMLISNGVMVGVFQFFFIERGLFQESFLTIWMHGALEISALVLAGAAGLVMGQGLVFPGTYSRTKSFQIASRRGIKIMLGIAPLFVIAGFIEAFVTRLTDIPDLIRALFIFGCFAFVIFYYFWYPQYKSKKGFEVDGIDGEIPPDQLQPIIPELIKSGGELFSDVFRFARTQLGSLMKNALLASIVFCVISFGISGSRASDMFIFPWELGGVIGEMPHFFIQEGQLWFSFLQILLMAWVMIRTYRILPIAKSETSGQAIGWKQWLGAITGSAALVLMLLPNNWTTILLAVTIAPILFLWTYLMMRENSWALPSISRIAYLVPGRLGRILNLSLILFFIVFFLFVLLDTALVWFILQFIGMNFQFEQNGMTDLATILLAAAAVFILYLAVSVYFIASWLSYYSLREIKEAGNLREEMAGIGQHREIRGMKRE
;
A
#
# COMPACT_ATOMS: atom_id res chain seq x y z
N MET A 1 -51.51 -20.95 14.13
CA MET A 1 -51.71 -22.37 13.76
C MET A 1 -51.29 -23.27 14.93
N ARG A 2 -51.85 -24.47 15.14
CA ARG A 2 -51.28 -25.42 16.12
C ARG A 2 -50.02 -26.07 15.52
N GLU A 3 -48.99 -26.30 16.34
CA GLU A 3 -47.69 -26.87 15.92
C GLU A 3 -47.85 -28.14 15.09
N SER A 4 -48.73 -29.06 15.50
CA SER A 4 -48.98 -30.32 14.80
C SER A 4 -49.56 -30.13 13.39
N LYS A 5 -50.35 -29.08 13.17
CA LYS A 5 -50.89 -28.72 11.84
C LYS A 5 -49.80 -28.07 10.97
N PHE A 6 -48.95 -27.23 11.56
CA PHE A 6 -47.80 -26.62 10.89
C PHE A 6 -46.79 -27.67 10.42
N ILE A 7 -46.43 -28.61 11.28
CA ILE A 7 -45.54 -29.72 10.93
C ILE A 7 -46.17 -30.57 9.82
N ARG A 8 -47.45 -30.95 9.94
CA ARG A 8 -48.11 -31.79 8.93
C ARG A 8 -48.16 -31.14 7.56
N GLN A 9 -48.33 -29.81 7.49
CA GLN A 9 -48.39 -29.06 6.24
C GLN A 9 -47.03 -28.97 5.54
N ASN A 10 -45.93 -28.88 6.29
CA ASN A 10 -44.60 -28.62 5.73
C ASN A 10 -43.66 -29.84 5.73
N LYS A 11 -44.06 -30.95 6.35
CA LYS A 11 -43.23 -32.15 6.51
C LYS A 11 -42.74 -32.73 5.18
N GLU A 12 -43.62 -32.90 4.20
CA GLU A 12 -43.28 -33.47 2.89
C GLU A 12 -42.20 -32.64 2.18
N LYS A 13 -42.36 -31.31 2.25
CA LYS A 13 -41.39 -30.34 1.72
C LYS A 13 -40.04 -30.42 2.45
N TRP A 14 -40.02 -30.53 3.78
CA TRP A 14 -38.76 -30.64 4.52
C TRP A 14 -38.04 -31.97 4.26
N GLU A 15 -38.77 -33.07 4.08
CA GLU A 15 -38.21 -34.37 3.71
C GLU A 15 -37.61 -34.35 2.28
N GLU A 16 -38.27 -33.66 1.34
CA GLU A 16 -37.71 -33.42 0.01
C GLU A 16 -36.42 -32.61 0.08
N PHE A 17 -36.37 -31.60 0.95
CA PHE A 17 -35.19 -30.77 1.14
C PHE A 17 -34.02 -31.55 1.74
N GLU A 18 -34.27 -32.42 2.70
CA GLU A 18 -33.23 -33.32 3.24
C GLU A 18 -32.70 -34.26 2.18
N LYS A 19 -33.57 -34.88 1.37
CA LYS A 19 -33.14 -35.74 0.26
C LYS A 19 -32.29 -35.00 -0.76
N LEU A 20 -32.63 -33.75 -1.06
CA LEU A 20 -31.86 -32.91 -2.00
C LEU A 20 -30.51 -32.45 -1.43
N LEU A 21 -30.37 -32.36 -0.11
CA LEU A 21 -29.11 -32.03 0.56
C LEU A 21 -28.19 -33.26 0.72
N ASP A 22 -28.79 -34.44 0.90
CA ASP A 22 -28.08 -35.72 1.01
C ASP A 22 -27.69 -36.26 -0.37
N GLY A 23 -28.51 -36.01 -1.39
CA GLY A 23 -28.13 -36.11 -2.80
C GLY A 23 -27.18 -34.98 -3.15
N ASN A 24 -26.09 -35.26 -3.86
CA ASN A 24 -25.06 -34.28 -4.19
C ASN A 24 -25.57 -33.28 -5.28
N THR A 25 -26.58 -32.49 -4.96
CA THR A 25 -27.29 -31.60 -5.91
C THR A 25 -26.46 -30.35 -6.17
N GLU A 26 -26.07 -30.13 -7.43
CA GLU A 26 -25.23 -29.00 -7.85
C GLU A 26 -26.03 -27.75 -8.29
N ASP A 27 -27.37 -27.82 -8.31
CA ASP A 27 -28.25 -26.74 -8.79
C ASP A 27 -28.37 -25.58 -7.77
N PRO A 28 -27.72 -24.41 -8.02
CA PRO A 28 -27.63 -23.33 -7.06
C PRO A 28 -28.95 -22.56 -6.87
N ASP A 29 -29.80 -22.50 -7.90
CA ASP A 29 -31.07 -21.80 -7.85
C ASP A 29 -32.06 -22.57 -6.97
N LYS A 30 -32.11 -23.91 -7.12
CA LYS A 30 -32.90 -24.77 -6.22
C LYS A 30 -32.46 -24.65 -4.77
N LEU A 31 -31.15 -24.66 -4.49
CA LEU A 31 -30.64 -24.49 -3.13
C LEU A 31 -30.98 -23.10 -2.53
N ARG A 32 -31.03 -22.04 -3.35
CA ARG A 32 -31.47 -20.70 -2.92
C ARG A 32 -32.96 -20.70 -2.55
N ASP A 33 -33.80 -21.28 -3.40
CA ASP A 33 -35.24 -21.32 -3.16
C ASP A 33 -35.57 -22.16 -1.91
N LEU A 34 -34.85 -23.28 -1.71
CA LEU A 34 -34.85 -24.05 -0.47
C LEU A 34 -34.47 -23.19 0.74
N PHE A 35 -33.38 -22.41 0.63
CA PHE A 35 -32.90 -21.57 1.72
C PHE A 35 -33.94 -20.54 2.16
N ILE A 36 -34.57 -19.83 1.21
CA ILE A 36 -35.63 -18.85 1.48
C ILE A 36 -36.78 -19.52 2.23
N GLN A 37 -37.25 -20.64 1.69
CA GLN A 37 -38.40 -21.37 2.23
C GLN A 37 -38.16 -21.94 3.63
N VAL A 38 -36.98 -22.52 3.91
CA VAL A 38 -36.65 -23.03 5.26
C VAL A 38 -36.44 -21.88 6.25
N THR A 39 -35.90 -20.76 5.80
CA THR A 39 -35.69 -19.57 6.66
C THR A 39 -37.00 -18.90 7.04
N ASP A 40 -37.98 -18.88 6.15
CA ASP A 40 -39.34 -18.41 6.42
C ASP A 40 -40.05 -19.31 7.44
N ASP A 41 -40.01 -20.63 7.23
CA ASP A 41 -40.58 -21.63 8.16
C ASP A 41 -39.90 -21.55 9.54
N LEU A 42 -38.57 -21.35 9.57
CA LEU A 42 -37.81 -21.16 10.81
C LEU A 42 -38.21 -19.87 11.52
N SER A 43 -38.41 -18.78 10.79
CA SER A 43 -38.84 -17.49 11.34
C SER A 43 -40.23 -17.60 11.95
N TYR A 44 -41.17 -18.29 11.28
CA TYR A 44 -42.48 -18.61 11.83
C TYR A 44 -42.37 -19.45 13.11
N ALA A 45 -41.56 -20.51 13.09
CA ALA A 45 -41.35 -21.38 14.26
C ALA A 45 -40.68 -20.66 15.45
N ARG A 46 -39.77 -19.71 15.19
CA ARG A 46 -39.15 -18.88 16.24
C ARG A 46 -40.17 -17.98 16.94
N THR A 47 -41.12 -17.42 16.19
CA THR A 47 -42.15 -16.53 16.74
C THR A 47 -43.25 -17.27 17.49
N PHE A 48 -43.76 -18.37 16.92
CA PHE A 48 -44.94 -19.05 17.46
C PHE A 48 -44.63 -20.30 18.31
N TYR A 49 -43.45 -20.91 18.16
CA TYR A 49 -43.05 -22.16 18.84
C TYR A 49 -41.61 -22.09 19.44
N PRO A 50 -41.28 -21.06 20.25
CA PRO A 50 -39.91 -20.75 20.66
C PRO A 50 -39.21 -21.86 21.46
N ASN A 51 -39.96 -22.67 22.22
CA ASN A 51 -39.43 -23.72 23.11
C ASN A 51 -39.68 -25.15 22.59
N ARG A 52 -39.82 -25.33 21.27
CA ARG A 52 -40.18 -26.63 20.67
C ARG A 52 -39.10 -27.18 19.75
N SER A 53 -39.12 -28.51 19.55
CA SER A 53 -38.13 -29.25 18.76
C SER A 53 -38.15 -28.88 17.27
N VAL A 54 -39.31 -28.50 16.73
CA VAL A 54 -39.45 -28.07 15.32
C VAL A 54 -38.54 -26.89 14.98
N ARG A 55 -38.36 -25.95 15.93
CA ARG A 55 -37.43 -24.83 15.77
C ARG A 55 -35.98 -25.30 15.65
N VAL A 56 -35.58 -26.30 16.45
CA VAL A 56 -34.23 -26.86 16.45
C VAL A 56 -33.98 -27.62 15.14
N TYR A 57 -34.95 -28.42 14.70
CA TYR A 57 -34.91 -29.13 13.42
C TYR A 57 -34.75 -28.17 12.23
N LEU A 58 -35.61 -27.15 12.14
CA LEU A 58 -35.55 -26.14 11.07
C LEU A 58 -34.26 -25.33 11.09
N ASN A 59 -33.73 -25.04 12.28
CA ASN A 59 -32.45 -24.35 12.41
C ASN A 59 -31.29 -25.22 11.90
N GLY A 60 -31.29 -26.52 12.18
CA GLY A 60 -30.31 -27.47 11.64
C GLY A 60 -30.44 -27.66 10.13
N LEU A 61 -31.66 -27.71 9.60
CA LEU A 61 -31.92 -27.77 8.17
C LEU A 61 -31.44 -26.50 7.46
N ALA A 62 -31.77 -25.31 7.99
CA ALA A 62 -31.31 -24.02 7.47
C ALA A 62 -29.78 -23.92 7.45
N GLN A 63 -29.11 -24.40 8.50
CA GLN A 63 -27.65 -24.44 8.56
C GLN A 63 -27.06 -25.36 7.49
N ARG A 64 -27.63 -26.56 7.28
CA ARG A 64 -27.18 -27.48 6.22
C ARG A 64 -27.34 -26.87 4.83
N VAL A 65 -28.50 -26.25 4.53
CA VAL A 65 -28.71 -25.53 3.26
C VAL A 65 -27.72 -24.38 3.12
N PHE A 66 -27.52 -23.58 4.18
CA PHE A 66 -26.57 -22.46 4.20
C PHE A 66 -25.15 -22.92 3.87
N PHE A 67 -24.68 -24.02 4.49
CA PHE A 67 -23.38 -24.59 4.18
C PHE A 67 -23.34 -25.21 2.77
N GLY A 68 -24.41 -25.81 2.28
CA GLY A 68 -24.52 -26.33 0.91
C GLY A 68 -24.37 -25.23 -0.15
N VAL A 69 -25.11 -24.13 0.00
CA VAL A 69 -25.01 -22.92 -0.84
C VAL A 69 -23.61 -22.29 -0.80
N TYR A 70 -22.97 -22.26 0.38
CA TYR A 70 -21.61 -21.72 0.52
C TYR A 70 -20.53 -22.68 0.01
N LYS A 71 -20.76 -23.99 0.05
CA LYS A 71 -19.81 -25.01 -0.42
C LYS A 71 -19.86 -25.17 -1.93
N SER A 72 -21.02 -25.04 -2.58
CA SER A 72 -21.12 -24.97 -4.05
C SER A 72 -20.49 -23.70 -4.62
N ARG A 73 -20.37 -22.63 -3.82
CA ARG A 73 -19.54 -21.45 -4.13
C ARG A 73 -18.03 -21.70 -4.10
N LYS A 74 -17.53 -22.83 -3.58
CA LYS A 74 -16.08 -23.09 -3.46
C LYS A 74 -15.50 -23.76 -4.70
N SER A 75 -14.72 -22.94 -5.40
CA SER A 75 -13.57 -23.27 -6.24
C SER A 75 -13.84 -23.64 -7.69
N LYS A 76 -14.13 -22.61 -8.51
CA LYS A 76 -13.68 -22.60 -9.90
C LYS A 76 -12.16 -22.75 -9.88
N LYS A 77 -11.63 -23.97 -10.04
CA LYS A 77 -10.20 -24.21 -10.39
C LYS A 77 -9.76 -23.36 -11.60
N ASN A 78 -10.71 -22.80 -12.34
CA ASN A 78 -10.53 -21.85 -13.43
C ASN A 78 -10.36 -20.37 -13.03
N ARG A 79 -10.42 -19.94 -11.75
CA ARG A 79 -10.38 -18.50 -11.42
C ARG A 79 -9.07 -17.82 -11.82
N PHE A 80 -7.94 -18.52 -11.67
CA PHE A 80 -6.65 -18.01 -12.11
C PHE A 80 -6.60 -17.86 -13.64
N VAL A 81 -7.06 -18.87 -14.40
CA VAL A 81 -7.10 -18.82 -15.87
C VAL A 81 -8.08 -17.76 -16.38
N LEU A 82 -9.26 -17.68 -15.76
CA LEU A 82 -10.30 -16.68 -16.07
C LEU A 82 -9.80 -15.25 -15.84
N PHE A 83 -8.93 -15.04 -14.85
CA PHE A 83 -8.33 -13.74 -14.63
C PHE A 83 -7.55 -13.27 -15.87
N TRP A 84 -6.68 -14.13 -16.43
CA TRP A 84 -5.87 -13.80 -17.61
C TRP A 84 -6.66 -13.83 -18.92
N THR A 85 -7.59 -14.77 -19.07
CA THR A 85 -8.29 -14.96 -20.35
C THR A 85 -9.49 -14.03 -20.54
N ASP A 86 -10.07 -13.53 -19.45
CA ASP A 86 -11.36 -12.83 -19.47
C ASP A 86 -11.37 -11.55 -18.61
N GLU A 87 -11.06 -11.65 -17.31
CA GLU A 87 -11.19 -10.52 -16.37
C GLU A 87 -10.24 -9.35 -16.70
N LEU A 88 -8.95 -9.64 -16.87
CA LEU A 88 -7.94 -8.63 -17.20
C LEU A 88 -8.17 -8.04 -18.60
N PRO A 89 -8.37 -8.82 -19.68
CA PRO A 89 -8.75 -8.28 -20.99
C PRO A 89 -10.01 -7.40 -20.93
N LYS A 90 -11.01 -7.76 -20.14
CA LYS A 90 -12.21 -6.93 -19.96
C LYS A 90 -11.89 -5.59 -19.30
N ILE A 91 -11.06 -5.58 -18.26
CA ILE A 91 -10.59 -4.35 -17.60
C ILE A 91 -9.83 -3.46 -18.59
N VAL A 92 -8.94 -4.05 -19.39
CA VAL A 92 -8.15 -3.35 -20.40
C VAL A 92 -9.07 -2.76 -21.48
N TYR A 93 -10.08 -3.50 -21.93
CA TYR A 93 -11.06 -3.00 -22.89
C TYR A 93 -11.87 -1.83 -22.33
N GLU A 94 -12.38 -1.94 -21.10
CA GLU A 94 -13.12 -0.85 -20.45
C GLU A 94 -12.23 0.38 -20.22
N SER A 95 -10.94 0.16 -19.96
CA SER A 95 -9.93 1.21 -19.70
C SER A 95 -9.12 1.62 -20.93
N ARG A 96 -9.56 1.24 -22.14
CA ARG A 96 -8.79 1.40 -23.39
C ARG A 96 -8.36 2.84 -23.69
N ALA A 97 -9.10 3.84 -23.21
CA ALA A 97 -8.74 5.24 -23.39
C ALA A 97 -7.47 5.61 -22.60
N GLN A 98 -7.34 5.11 -21.37
CA GLN A 98 -6.20 5.32 -20.49
C GLN A 98 -4.96 4.59 -21.03
N PHE A 99 -5.13 3.38 -21.59
CA PHE A 99 -4.04 2.66 -22.26
C PHE A 99 -3.52 3.45 -23.47
N ARG A 100 -4.41 3.95 -24.34
CA ARG A 100 -3.99 4.80 -25.47
C ARG A 100 -3.32 6.09 -25.01
N LEU A 101 -3.87 6.75 -23.99
CA LEU A 101 -3.30 7.99 -23.47
C LEU A 101 -1.90 7.76 -22.90
N SER A 102 -1.70 6.68 -22.14
CA SER A 102 -0.38 6.32 -21.58
C SER A 102 0.66 6.11 -22.68
N VAL A 103 0.30 5.37 -23.74
CA VAL A 103 1.15 5.14 -24.91
C VAL A 103 1.49 6.45 -25.62
N ILE A 104 0.50 7.30 -25.87
CA ILE A 104 0.69 8.58 -26.55
C ILE A 104 1.63 9.48 -25.76
N ILE A 105 1.41 9.61 -24.45
CA ILE A 105 2.28 10.42 -23.57
C ILE A 105 3.71 9.90 -23.65
N PHE A 106 3.91 8.59 -23.47
CA PHE A 106 5.24 7.99 -23.48
C PHE A 106 6.00 8.24 -24.79
N PHE A 107 5.36 7.99 -25.94
CA PHE A 107 6.01 8.18 -27.25
C PHE A 107 6.24 9.66 -27.60
N ILE A 108 5.34 10.56 -27.21
CA ILE A 108 5.59 12.01 -27.34
C ILE A 108 6.80 12.41 -26.49
N SER A 109 6.90 11.92 -25.25
CA SER A 109 8.03 12.19 -24.38
C SER A 109 9.35 11.61 -24.89
N LEU A 110 9.31 10.41 -25.47
CA LEU A 110 10.46 9.83 -26.18
C LEU A 110 10.92 10.72 -27.33
N ALA A 111 9.98 11.19 -28.16
CA ALA A 111 10.30 12.11 -29.24
C ALA A 111 10.87 13.44 -28.72
N ILE A 112 10.35 13.98 -27.61
CA ILE A 112 10.93 15.14 -26.94
C ILE A 112 12.37 14.86 -26.52
N GLY A 113 12.65 13.71 -25.90
CA GLY A 113 14.02 13.33 -25.51
C GLY A 113 14.98 13.31 -26.69
N VAL A 114 14.59 12.66 -27.79
CA VAL A 114 15.39 12.59 -29.04
C VAL A 114 15.62 13.99 -29.61
N VAL A 115 14.56 14.79 -29.77
CA VAL A 115 14.65 16.14 -30.36
C VAL A 115 15.50 17.06 -29.49
N SER A 116 15.34 17.01 -28.17
CA SER A 116 16.15 17.79 -27.24
C SER A 116 17.64 17.43 -27.30
N SER A 117 17.98 16.14 -27.44
CA SER A 117 19.36 15.71 -27.64
C SER A 117 19.96 16.15 -28.98
N ILE A 118 19.16 16.25 -30.05
CA ILE A 118 19.63 16.76 -31.35
C ILE A 118 20.06 18.22 -31.24
N TYR A 119 19.28 19.04 -30.52
CA TYR A 119 19.52 20.48 -30.44
C TYR A 119 20.46 20.90 -29.29
N ASN A 120 20.66 20.04 -28.29
CA ASN A 120 21.50 20.33 -27.14
C ASN A 120 22.38 19.11 -26.78
N PRO A 121 23.67 19.12 -27.14
CA PRO A 121 24.62 18.05 -26.83
C PRO A 121 24.77 17.74 -25.33
N ASP A 122 24.61 18.75 -24.47
CA ASP A 122 24.71 18.59 -23.01
C ASP A 122 23.45 17.97 -22.39
N PHE A 123 22.37 17.84 -23.16
CA PHE A 123 21.10 17.29 -22.69
C PHE A 123 21.23 15.82 -22.25
N ALA A 124 22.11 15.06 -22.90
CA ALA A 124 22.38 13.68 -22.50
C ALA A 124 22.98 13.59 -21.09
N GLN A 125 23.92 14.47 -20.74
CA GLN A 125 24.51 14.53 -19.40
C GLN A 125 23.49 14.98 -18.35
N ALA A 126 22.60 15.91 -18.70
CA ALA A 126 21.57 16.39 -17.79
C ALA A 126 20.53 15.31 -17.42
N ILE A 127 20.19 14.42 -18.36
CA ILE A 127 19.15 13.40 -18.16
C ILE A 127 19.72 12.06 -17.69
N LEU A 128 20.85 11.60 -18.25
CA LEU A 128 21.46 10.31 -17.91
C LEU A 128 22.49 10.42 -16.77
N GLY A 129 22.95 11.64 -16.48
CA GLY A 129 24.03 11.90 -15.53
C GLY A 129 25.41 11.91 -16.18
N ALA A 130 26.29 12.80 -15.71
CA ALA A 130 27.65 12.94 -16.22
C ALA A 130 28.47 11.65 -16.05
N ASP A 131 28.32 10.97 -14.90
CA ASP A 131 29.04 9.73 -14.61
C ASP A 131 28.65 8.60 -15.57
N TYR A 132 27.35 8.46 -15.86
CA TYR A 132 26.87 7.45 -16.80
C TYR A 132 27.41 7.71 -18.22
N VAL A 133 27.37 8.97 -18.66
CA VAL A 133 27.87 9.38 -19.98
C VAL A 133 29.39 9.15 -20.07
N SER A 134 30.16 9.52 -19.06
CA SER A 134 31.62 9.32 -19.02
C SER A 134 31.99 7.84 -19.04
N MET A 135 31.40 7.04 -18.15
CA MET A 135 31.60 5.59 -18.12
C MET A 135 31.22 4.94 -19.46
N THR A 136 30.12 5.35 -20.08
CA THR A 136 29.69 4.79 -21.37
C THR A 136 30.65 5.18 -22.48
N GLN A 137 31.19 6.40 -22.47
CA GLN A 137 32.21 6.82 -23.44
C GLN A 137 33.51 6.01 -23.28
N GLU A 138 33.98 5.79 -22.04
CA GLU A 138 35.14 4.94 -21.77
C GLU A 138 34.91 3.50 -22.26
N ASN A 139 33.71 2.97 -22.07
CA ASN A 139 33.32 1.64 -22.55
C ASN A 139 33.37 1.56 -24.09
N ILE A 140 32.83 2.57 -24.77
CA ILE A 140 32.89 2.69 -26.23
C ILE A 140 34.34 2.75 -26.72
N ASP A 141 35.17 3.58 -26.09
CA ASP A 141 36.58 3.73 -26.46
C ASP A 141 37.38 2.44 -26.21
N SER A 142 36.97 1.64 -25.23
CA SER A 142 37.54 0.31 -24.95
C SER A 142 37.05 -0.82 -25.88
N GLY A 143 36.13 -0.51 -26.81
CA GLY A 143 35.58 -1.46 -27.78
C GLY A 143 34.45 -2.36 -27.27
N ASP A 144 33.89 -2.06 -26.09
CA ASP A 144 32.69 -2.75 -25.56
C ASP A 144 31.66 -1.73 -25.05
N PRO A 145 30.89 -1.08 -25.95
CA PRO A 145 29.89 -0.08 -25.60
C PRO A 145 28.87 -0.51 -24.54
N MET A 146 28.60 -1.82 -24.44
CA MET A 146 27.55 -2.39 -23.59
C MET A 146 28.11 -3.06 -22.32
N LYS A 147 29.39 -2.82 -21.98
CA LYS A 147 30.09 -3.47 -20.87
C LYS A 147 29.37 -3.35 -19.52
N VAL A 148 28.69 -2.23 -19.25
CA VAL A 148 27.93 -2.01 -18.00
C VAL A 148 26.86 -3.08 -17.77
N TYR A 149 26.27 -3.62 -18.85
CA TYR A 149 25.23 -4.64 -18.77
C TYR A 149 25.76 -6.08 -18.63
N LYS A 150 27.10 -6.25 -18.67
CA LYS A 150 27.75 -7.57 -18.63
C LYS A 150 28.35 -7.92 -17.26
N SER A 151 28.48 -6.96 -16.35
CA SER A 151 29.12 -7.15 -15.04
C SER A 151 28.15 -7.57 -13.92
N GLY A 152 28.67 -8.26 -12.88
CA GLY A 152 27.95 -8.61 -11.64
C GLY A 152 27.43 -10.06 -11.56
N ASP A 153 26.92 -10.47 -10.40
CA ASP A 153 26.26 -11.78 -10.22
C ASP A 153 24.90 -11.81 -10.93
N ALA A 154 24.69 -12.76 -11.85
CA ALA A 154 23.48 -12.80 -12.69
C ALA A 154 22.20 -12.95 -11.85
N PHE A 155 22.20 -13.82 -10.84
CA PHE A 155 20.99 -14.06 -10.04
C PHE A 155 20.67 -12.86 -9.13
N GLY A 156 21.67 -12.29 -8.46
CA GLY A 156 21.54 -11.06 -7.67
C GLY A 156 21.08 -9.86 -8.52
N SER A 157 21.64 -9.68 -9.71
CA SER A 157 21.21 -8.65 -10.66
C SER A 157 19.76 -8.86 -11.10
N ALA A 158 19.34 -10.08 -11.44
CA ALA A 158 17.97 -10.38 -11.86
C ALA A 158 16.94 -9.93 -10.82
N LEU A 159 17.18 -10.28 -9.55
CA LEU A 159 16.29 -9.95 -8.43
C LEU A 159 16.29 -8.43 -8.17
N GLY A 160 17.47 -7.81 -8.18
CA GLY A 160 17.61 -6.36 -7.96
C GLY A 160 16.88 -5.54 -9.02
N ILE A 161 17.10 -5.86 -10.30
CA ILE A 161 16.50 -5.13 -11.42
C ILE A 161 14.99 -5.37 -11.48
N THR A 162 14.54 -6.62 -11.30
CA THR A 162 13.10 -6.92 -11.23
C THR A 162 12.43 -6.12 -10.11
N ALA A 163 13.02 -6.09 -8.91
CA ALA A 163 12.47 -5.36 -7.78
C ALA A 163 12.43 -3.85 -8.03
N HIS A 164 13.50 -3.29 -8.61
CA HIS A 164 13.58 -1.87 -8.97
C HIS A 164 12.48 -1.49 -9.98
N ASN A 165 12.33 -2.27 -11.06
CA ASN A 165 11.36 -1.98 -12.11
C ASN A 165 9.92 -2.19 -11.65
N MET A 166 9.66 -3.21 -10.81
CA MET A 166 8.35 -3.36 -10.18
C MET A 166 8.03 -2.20 -9.23
N LEU A 167 9.01 -1.70 -8.48
CA LEU A 167 8.83 -0.53 -7.61
C LEU A 167 8.54 0.73 -8.44
N LEU A 168 9.28 0.95 -9.53
CA LEU A 168 9.06 2.06 -10.46
C LEU A 168 7.66 2.01 -11.10
N ALA A 169 7.22 0.83 -11.53
CA ALA A 169 5.88 0.61 -12.08
C ALA A 169 4.79 0.83 -11.03
N PHE A 170 4.99 0.32 -9.82
CA PHE A 170 4.07 0.53 -8.70
C PHE A 170 3.96 2.01 -8.32
N LEU A 171 5.09 2.73 -8.28
CA LEU A 171 5.12 4.17 -8.04
C LEU A 171 4.37 4.94 -9.12
N THR A 172 4.62 4.61 -10.39
CA THR A 172 3.91 5.16 -11.55
C THR A 172 2.40 4.97 -11.42
N PHE A 173 1.96 3.78 -11.00
CA PHE A 173 0.56 3.50 -10.70
C PHE A 173 0.03 4.34 -9.54
N VAL A 174 0.65 4.27 -8.36
CA VAL A 174 0.11 4.90 -7.13
C VAL A 174 0.11 6.42 -7.22
N LEU A 175 1.06 7.02 -7.94
CA LEU A 175 1.07 8.46 -8.23
C LEU A 175 -0.18 8.94 -8.99
N GLY A 176 -1.01 8.02 -9.50
CA GLY A 176 -2.33 8.31 -10.05
C GLY A 176 -3.30 8.90 -9.03
N VAL A 177 -3.07 8.68 -7.72
CA VAL A 177 -3.88 9.29 -6.63
C VAL A 177 -3.85 10.82 -6.71
N PHE A 178 -2.79 11.41 -7.23
CA PHE A 178 -2.68 12.85 -7.48
C PHE A 178 -3.39 13.26 -8.78
N PHE A 179 -4.64 12.82 -8.95
CA PHE A 179 -5.48 13.12 -10.12
C PHE A 179 -4.81 12.77 -11.46
N SER A 180 -4.05 11.67 -11.51
CA SER A 180 -3.23 11.22 -12.65
C SER A 180 -1.97 12.06 -12.96
N ILE A 181 -1.78 13.23 -12.35
CA ILE A 181 -0.66 14.14 -12.66
C ILE A 181 0.68 13.47 -12.38
N GLY A 182 0.80 12.79 -11.23
CA GLY A 182 2.06 12.12 -10.88
C GLY A 182 2.39 10.96 -11.83
N THR A 183 1.40 10.16 -12.24
CA THR A 183 1.58 9.10 -13.26
C THR A 183 2.04 9.69 -14.60
N ILE A 184 1.43 10.80 -15.03
CA ILE A 184 1.83 11.48 -16.27
C ILE A 184 3.28 11.97 -16.17
N GLY A 185 3.67 12.58 -15.05
CA GLY A 185 5.05 13.00 -14.82
C GLY A 185 6.05 11.85 -14.90
N MET A 186 5.72 10.68 -14.34
CA MET A 186 6.57 9.48 -14.44
C MET A 186 6.69 8.98 -15.87
N LEU A 187 5.59 8.93 -16.63
CA LEU A 187 5.61 8.54 -18.05
C LEU A 187 6.46 9.50 -18.89
N ILE A 188 6.38 10.81 -18.61
CA ILE A 188 7.17 11.82 -19.31
C ILE A 188 8.65 11.64 -19.01
N SER A 189 9.02 11.56 -17.73
CA SER A 189 10.42 11.42 -17.30
C SER A 189 11.06 10.17 -17.92
N ASN A 190 10.40 9.02 -17.80
CA ASN A 190 10.91 7.77 -18.37
C ASN A 190 10.91 7.77 -19.91
N GLY A 191 9.90 8.38 -20.54
CA GLY A 191 9.86 8.52 -22.00
C GLY A 191 11.04 9.35 -22.52
N VAL A 192 11.27 10.54 -21.93
CA VAL A 192 12.40 11.40 -22.26
C VAL A 192 13.72 10.66 -22.05
N MET A 193 13.91 9.99 -20.92
CA MET A 193 15.11 9.20 -20.61
C MET A 193 15.41 8.16 -21.69
N VAL A 194 14.41 7.37 -22.11
CA VAL A 194 14.57 6.37 -23.18
C VAL A 194 14.91 7.04 -24.52
N GLY A 195 14.30 8.19 -24.82
CA GLY A 195 14.58 8.94 -26.05
C GLY A 195 16.02 9.46 -26.12
N VAL A 196 16.48 10.09 -25.03
CA VAL A 196 17.86 10.59 -24.88
C VAL A 196 18.86 9.44 -24.97
N PHE A 197 18.60 8.37 -24.23
CA PHE A 197 19.41 7.16 -24.23
C PHE A 197 19.59 6.62 -25.65
N GLN A 198 18.49 6.45 -26.39
CA GLN A 198 18.59 5.82 -27.70
C GLN A 198 19.26 6.73 -28.72
N PHE A 199 19.03 8.05 -28.64
CA PHE A 199 19.71 9.01 -29.49
C PHE A 199 21.21 9.07 -29.22
N PHE A 200 21.64 8.97 -27.96
CA PHE A 200 23.06 8.98 -27.56
C PHE A 200 23.90 7.93 -28.31
N PHE A 201 23.35 6.72 -28.51
CA PHE A 201 23.99 5.66 -29.29
C PHE A 201 23.80 5.82 -30.81
N ILE A 202 22.69 6.42 -31.27
CA ILE A 202 22.48 6.73 -32.69
C ILE A 202 23.56 7.69 -33.19
N GLU A 203 23.81 8.76 -32.45
CA GLU A 203 24.81 9.79 -32.78
C GLU A 203 26.23 9.20 -32.94
N ARG A 204 26.52 8.11 -32.22
CA ARG A 204 27.82 7.41 -32.22
C ARG A 204 27.90 6.25 -33.21
N GLY A 205 26.86 6.04 -34.04
CA GLY A 205 26.80 4.94 -35.02
C GLY A 205 26.57 3.55 -34.41
N LEU A 206 26.12 3.47 -33.15
CA LEU A 206 25.97 2.23 -32.38
C LEU A 206 24.50 1.81 -32.22
N PHE A 207 23.60 2.29 -33.07
CA PHE A 207 22.16 2.03 -32.96
C PHE A 207 21.81 0.55 -32.96
N GLN A 208 22.40 -0.24 -33.85
CA GLN A 208 22.07 -1.67 -33.96
C GLN A 208 22.47 -2.44 -32.70
N GLU A 209 23.67 -2.18 -32.17
CA GLU A 209 24.18 -2.83 -30.98
C GLU A 209 23.37 -2.45 -29.74
N SER A 210 23.09 -1.15 -29.55
CA SER A 210 22.24 -0.70 -28.43
C SER A 210 20.83 -1.24 -28.55
N PHE A 211 20.25 -1.24 -29.75
CA PHE A 211 18.89 -1.73 -29.96
C PHE A 211 18.76 -3.21 -29.62
N LEU A 212 19.66 -4.05 -30.15
CA LEU A 212 19.62 -5.50 -29.96
C LEU A 212 19.99 -5.93 -28.54
N THR A 213 20.73 -5.14 -27.80
CA THR A 213 21.10 -5.46 -26.42
C THR A 213 20.00 -5.08 -25.45
N ILE A 214 19.44 -3.88 -25.61
CA ILE A 214 18.56 -3.28 -24.60
C ILE A 214 17.13 -3.75 -24.78
N TRP A 215 16.62 -3.77 -26.01
CA TRP A 215 15.23 -4.14 -26.24
C TRP A 215 14.95 -5.62 -26.02
N MET A 216 15.98 -6.47 -25.81
CA MET A 216 15.80 -7.86 -25.42
C MET A 216 14.96 -7.99 -24.14
N HIS A 217 15.29 -7.22 -23.10
CA HIS A 217 14.49 -7.13 -21.88
C HIS A 217 13.57 -5.90 -21.90
N GLY A 218 14.08 -4.77 -22.43
CA GLY A 218 13.40 -3.49 -22.50
C GLY A 218 12.05 -3.54 -23.23
N ALA A 219 11.86 -4.43 -24.21
CA ALA A 219 10.57 -4.57 -24.90
C ALA A 219 9.44 -4.94 -23.94
N LEU A 220 9.67 -5.84 -22.98
CA LEU A 220 8.67 -6.22 -21.99
C LEU A 220 8.60 -5.21 -20.84
N GLU A 221 9.75 -4.72 -20.39
CA GLU A 221 9.85 -3.81 -19.25
C GLU A 221 9.23 -2.44 -19.54
N ILE A 222 9.63 -1.78 -20.62
CA ILE A 222 9.10 -0.47 -21.02
C ILE A 222 7.62 -0.59 -21.33
N SER A 223 7.21 -1.67 -22.01
CA SER A 223 5.78 -1.96 -22.22
C SER A 223 5.04 -2.07 -20.89
N ALA A 224 5.54 -2.85 -19.93
CA ALA A 224 4.92 -3.01 -18.63
C ALA A 224 4.86 -1.70 -17.85
N LEU A 225 5.88 -0.84 -17.92
CA LEU A 225 5.87 0.51 -17.34
C LEU A 225 4.77 1.38 -17.94
N VAL A 226 4.61 1.39 -19.28
CA VAL A 226 3.54 2.14 -19.95
C VAL A 226 2.15 1.60 -19.56
N LEU A 227 2.00 0.28 -19.40
CA LEU A 227 0.75 -0.32 -18.92
C LEU A 227 0.49 0.01 -17.43
N ALA A 228 1.54 0.11 -16.60
CA ALA A 228 1.44 0.62 -15.22
C ALA A 228 1.00 2.09 -15.20
N GLY A 229 1.49 2.89 -16.14
CA GLY A 229 1.00 4.23 -16.43
C GLY A 229 -0.51 4.24 -16.69
N ALA A 230 -1.00 3.37 -17.57
CA ALA A 230 -2.42 3.24 -17.83
C ALA A 230 -3.21 2.88 -16.56
N ALA A 231 -2.71 1.98 -15.71
CA ALA A 231 -3.33 1.65 -14.43
C ALA A 231 -3.40 2.87 -13.50
N GLY A 232 -2.36 3.71 -13.45
CA GLY A 232 -2.33 4.94 -12.67
C GLY A 232 -3.36 5.97 -13.18
N LEU A 233 -3.46 6.13 -14.50
CA LEU A 233 -4.48 6.96 -15.15
C LEU A 233 -5.90 6.46 -14.86
N VAL A 234 -6.14 5.14 -14.85
CA VAL A 234 -7.44 4.54 -14.48
C VAL A 234 -7.81 4.92 -13.05
N MET A 235 -6.89 4.74 -12.10
CA MET A 235 -7.13 5.08 -10.70
C MET A 235 -7.40 6.58 -10.51
N GLY A 236 -6.58 7.44 -11.13
CA GLY A 236 -6.73 8.89 -11.03
C GLY A 236 -8.01 9.40 -11.68
N GLN A 237 -8.45 8.78 -12.79
CA GLN A 237 -9.74 9.09 -13.41
C GLN A 237 -10.91 8.87 -12.43
N GLY A 238 -10.85 7.84 -11.58
CA GLY A 238 -11.87 7.58 -10.56
C GLY A 238 -12.09 8.73 -9.58
N LEU A 239 -11.05 9.55 -9.33
CA LEU A 239 -11.14 10.75 -8.50
C LEU A 239 -11.67 11.97 -9.26
N VAL A 240 -11.18 12.16 -10.50
CA VAL A 240 -11.49 13.34 -11.33
C VAL A 240 -12.91 13.25 -11.90
N PHE A 241 -13.31 12.07 -12.38
CA PHE A 241 -14.55 11.84 -13.11
C PHE A 241 -15.37 10.71 -12.46
N PRO A 242 -16.01 10.96 -11.30
CA PRO A 242 -16.67 9.91 -10.52
C PRO A 242 -18.00 9.40 -11.10
N GLY A 243 -18.51 10.04 -12.17
CA GLY A 243 -19.80 9.70 -12.76
C GLY A 243 -20.94 9.81 -11.74
N THR A 244 -21.72 8.74 -11.59
CA THR A 244 -22.85 8.65 -10.65
C THR A 244 -22.44 8.18 -9.25
N TYR A 245 -21.19 7.77 -9.05
CA TYR A 245 -20.69 7.35 -7.74
C TYR A 245 -20.18 8.55 -6.92
N SER A 246 -20.09 8.38 -5.59
CA SER A 246 -19.30 9.30 -4.77
C SER A 246 -17.82 9.19 -5.15
N ARG A 247 -17.04 10.27 -4.99
CA ARG A 247 -15.60 10.26 -5.31
C ARG A 247 -14.85 9.12 -4.62
N THR A 248 -15.16 8.86 -3.35
CA THR A 248 -14.55 7.75 -2.59
C THR A 248 -14.89 6.40 -3.21
N LYS A 249 -16.16 6.16 -3.56
CA LYS A 249 -16.59 4.88 -4.12
C LYS A 249 -16.03 4.68 -5.53
N SER A 250 -16.09 5.72 -6.36
CA SER A 250 -15.48 5.72 -7.69
C SER A 250 -13.98 5.43 -7.63
N PHE A 251 -13.26 6.10 -6.73
CA PHE A 251 -11.85 5.83 -6.48
C PHE A 251 -11.61 4.36 -6.07
N GLN A 252 -12.37 3.81 -5.13
CA GLN A 252 -12.23 2.40 -4.73
C GLN A 252 -12.42 1.43 -5.90
N ILE A 253 -13.42 1.67 -6.76
CA ILE A 253 -13.64 0.88 -7.98
C ILE A 253 -12.42 0.99 -8.90
N ALA A 254 -12.01 2.22 -9.21
CA ALA A 254 -10.90 2.50 -10.11
C ALA A 254 -9.56 1.95 -9.59
N SER A 255 -9.26 2.08 -8.29
CA SER A 255 -8.07 1.50 -7.65
C SER A 255 -8.07 -0.02 -7.73
N ARG A 256 -9.22 -0.70 -7.52
CA ARG A 256 -9.32 -2.16 -7.67
C ARG A 256 -9.03 -2.59 -9.11
N ARG A 257 -9.56 -1.87 -10.11
CA ARG A 257 -9.25 -2.12 -11.53
C ARG A 257 -7.76 -1.91 -11.81
N GLY A 258 -7.18 -0.82 -11.32
CA GLY A 258 -5.75 -0.53 -11.45
C GLY A 258 -4.87 -1.61 -10.82
N ILE A 259 -5.17 -2.07 -9.61
CA ILE A 259 -4.45 -3.18 -8.95
C ILE A 259 -4.51 -4.46 -9.78
N LYS A 260 -5.66 -4.79 -10.37
CA LYS A 260 -5.78 -5.96 -11.26
C LYS A 260 -4.91 -5.82 -12.52
N ILE A 261 -4.80 -4.62 -13.09
CA ILE A 261 -3.85 -4.35 -14.19
C ILE A 261 -2.41 -4.56 -13.71
N MET A 262 -2.04 -4.02 -12.54
CA MET A 262 -0.71 -4.20 -11.95
C MET A 262 -0.36 -5.67 -11.73
N LEU A 263 -1.30 -6.47 -11.22
CA LEU A 263 -1.14 -7.92 -11.10
C LEU A 263 -0.96 -8.60 -12.46
N GLY A 264 -1.63 -8.09 -13.50
CA GLY A 264 -1.50 -8.53 -14.88
C GLY A 264 -0.11 -8.32 -15.48
N ILE A 265 0.55 -7.21 -15.15
CA ILE A 265 1.85 -6.87 -15.73
C ILE A 265 3.03 -7.36 -14.88
N ALA A 266 2.82 -7.70 -13.61
CA ALA A 266 3.89 -8.17 -12.71
C ALA A 266 4.73 -9.33 -13.28
N PRO A 267 4.15 -10.37 -13.93
CA PRO A 267 4.96 -11.43 -14.55
C PRO A 267 5.87 -10.93 -15.67
N LEU A 268 5.52 -9.84 -16.36
CA LEU A 268 6.35 -9.28 -17.43
C LEU A 268 7.67 -8.73 -16.89
N PHE A 269 7.65 -8.08 -15.72
CA PHE A 269 8.89 -7.62 -15.06
C PHE A 269 9.77 -8.77 -14.60
N VAL A 270 9.17 -9.83 -14.06
CA VAL A 270 9.93 -11.04 -13.65
C VAL A 270 10.60 -11.69 -14.86
N ILE A 271 9.87 -11.80 -15.97
CA ILE A 271 10.43 -12.32 -17.22
C ILE A 271 11.51 -11.38 -17.77
N ALA A 272 11.29 -10.06 -17.76
CA ALA A 272 12.25 -9.07 -18.25
C ALA A 272 13.56 -9.10 -17.44
N GLY A 273 13.49 -9.09 -16.10
CA GLY A 273 14.70 -9.15 -15.26
C GLY A 273 15.44 -10.48 -15.40
N PHE A 274 14.73 -11.58 -15.66
CA PHE A 274 15.38 -12.85 -16.02
C PHE A 274 16.08 -12.77 -17.38
N ILE A 275 15.44 -12.20 -18.39
CA ILE A 275 16.06 -11.97 -19.72
C ILE A 275 17.30 -11.10 -19.57
N GLU A 276 17.24 -10.02 -18.79
CA GLU A 276 18.36 -9.11 -18.59
C GLU A 276 19.57 -9.78 -17.93
N ALA A 277 19.31 -10.48 -16.83
CA ALA A 277 20.38 -11.13 -16.07
C ALA A 277 21.06 -12.29 -16.81
N PHE A 278 20.31 -13.04 -17.62
CA PHE A 278 20.80 -14.29 -18.20
C PHE A 278 20.99 -14.22 -19.72
N VAL A 279 20.06 -13.59 -20.45
CA VAL A 279 20.03 -13.62 -21.92
C VAL A 279 20.75 -12.41 -22.52
N THR A 280 20.60 -11.20 -21.97
CA THR A 280 21.27 -9.99 -22.48
C THR A 280 22.80 -10.10 -22.43
N ARG A 281 23.33 -10.94 -21.53
CA ARG A 281 24.78 -11.21 -21.41
C ARG A 281 25.33 -12.13 -22.50
N LEU A 282 24.47 -12.87 -23.21
CA LEU A 282 24.87 -13.79 -24.28
C LEU A 282 25.05 -13.03 -25.59
N THR A 283 26.19 -12.34 -25.73
CA THR A 283 26.51 -11.53 -26.91
C THR A 283 26.79 -12.34 -28.17
N ASP A 284 27.04 -13.65 -28.04
CA ASP A 284 27.34 -14.54 -29.16
C ASP A 284 26.07 -15.01 -29.91
N ILE A 285 24.87 -14.63 -29.44
CA ILE A 285 23.61 -14.99 -30.10
C ILE A 285 23.48 -14.19 -31.41
N PRO A 286 23.23 -14.85 -32.55
CA PRO A 286 23.01 -14.18 -33.83
C PRO A 286 21.99 -13.04 -33.77
N ASP A 287 22.29 -11.91 -34.40
CA ASP A 287 21.46 -10.70 -34.43
C ASP A 287 20.02 -10.97 -34.85
N LEU A 288 19.81 -11.86 -35.83
CA LEU A 288 18.48 -12.22 -36.30
C LEU A 288 17.63 -12.87 -35.20
N ILE A 289 18.23 -13.72 -34.36
CA ILE A 289 17.52 -14.39 -33.26
C ILE A 289 17.13 -13.35 -32.21
N ARG A 290 18.04 -12.44 -31.85
CA ARG A 290 17.77 -11.33 -30.93
C ARG A 290 16.65 -10.43 -31.45
N ALA A 291 16.72 -10.05 -32.73
CA ALA A 291 15.69 -9.24 -33.38
C ALA A 291 14.32 -9.93 -33.38
N LEU A 292 14.24 -11.21 -33.77
CA LEU A 292 12.99 -11.98 -33.77
C LEU A 292 12.40 -12.09 -32.36
N PHE A 293 13.23 -12.27 -31.34
CA PHE A 293 12.80 -12.30 -29.95
C PHE A 293 12.20 -10.95 -29.53
N ILE A 294 12.90 -9.84 -29.79
CA ILE A 294 12.44 -8.47 -29.50
C ILE A 294 11.08 -8.20 -30.16
N PHE A 295 10.97 -8.45 -31.47
CA PHE A 295 9.71 -8.25 -32.19
C PHE A 295 8.61 -9.19 -31.71
N GLY A 296 8.95 -10.41 -31.30
CA GLY A 296 8.03 -11.36 -30.66
C GLY A 296 7.46 -10.82 -29.35
N CYS A 297 8.30 -10.23 -28.49
CA CYS A 297 7.86 -9.58 -27.25
C CYS A 297 6.90 -8.42 -27.51
N PHE A 298 7.23 -7.53 -28.45
CA PHE A 298 6.33 -6.43 -28.83
C PHE A 298 5.02 -6.93 -29.44
N ALA A 299 5.10 -7.92 -30.34
CA ALA A 299 3.92 -8.53 -30.94
C ALA A 299 3.02 -9.16 -29.87
N PHE A 300 3.59 -9.82 -28.87
CA PHE A 300 2.84 -10.35 -27.72
C PHE A 300 2.12 -9.24 -26.95
N VAL A 301 2.81 -8.16 -26.59
CA VAL A 301 2.20 -7.04 -25.85
C VAL A 301 1.06 -6.40 -26.65
N ILE A 302 1.29 -6.11 -27.93
CA ILE A 302 0.29 -5.51 -28.82
C ILE A 302 -0.91 -6.47 -28.96
N PHE A 303 -0.65 -7.74 -29.20
CA PHE A 303 -1.69 -8.76 -29.31
C PHE A 303 -2.53 -8.85 -28.04
N TYR A 304 -1.90 -9.00 -26.87
CA TYR A 304 -2.60 -9.32 -25.64
C TYR A 304 -3.28 -8.10 -24.98
N TYR A 305 -2.67 -6.92 -25.02
CA TYR A 305 -3.22 -5.72 -24.35
C TYR A 305 -4.01 -4.80 -25.29
N PHE A 306 -3.86 -4.90 -26.62
CA PHE A 306 -4.59 -4.02 -27.55
C PHE A 306 -5.58 -4.77 -28.42
N TRP A 307 -5.16 -5.86 -29.06
CA TRP A 307 -6.01 -6.59 -30.02
C TRP A 307 -6.97 -7.57 -29.35
N TYR A 308 -6.47 -8.45 -28.47
CA TYR A 308 -7.24 -9.51 -27.82
C TYR A 308 -8.44 -8.99 -27.00
N PRO A 309 -8.34 -7.89 -26.22
CA PRO A 309 -9.47 -7.29 -25.51
C PRO A 309 -10.58 -6.82 -26.45
N GLN A 310 -10.23 -6.24 -27.60
CA GLN A 310 -11.21 -5.79 -28.60
C GLN A 310 -11.90 -6.97 -29.28
N TYR A 311 -11.14 -8.02 -29.60
CA TYR A 311 -11.69 -9.25 -30.14
C TYR A 311 -12.64 -9.93 -29.16
N LYS A 312 -12.26 -10.07 -27.88
CA LYS A 312 -13.11 -10.63 -26.83
C LYS A 312 -14.36 -9.79 -26.57
N SER A 313 -14.26 -8.47 -26.62
CA SER A 313 -15.44 -7.59 -26.51
C SER A 313 -16.49 -7.86 -27.59
N LYS A 314 -16.09 -8.31 -28.78
CA LYS A 314 -17.05 -8.69 -29.85
C LYS A 314 -17.66 -10.07 -29.64
N LYS A 315 -16.93 -10.99 -29.01
CA LYS A 315 -17.39 -12.37 -28.74
C LYS A 315 -18.13 -12.54 -27.41
N GLY A 316 -17.94 -11.64 -26.46
CA GLY A 316 -18.45 -11.73 -25.10
C GLY A 316 -17.39 -12.19 -24.10
N PHE A 317 -17.60 -11.76 -22.85
CA PHE A 317 -16.81 -12.13 -21.68
C PHE A 317 -17.62 -13.11 -20.82
N GLU A 318 -16.96 -14.13 -20.27
CA GLU A 318 -17.57 -15.12 -19.37
C GLU A 318 -17.76 -14.59 -17.94
N VAL A 319 -17.02 -13.54 -17.57
CA VAL A 319 -17.10 -12.94 -16.22
C VAL A 319 -18.12 -11.80 -16.18
N ASP A 320 -19.20 -12.02 -15.43
CA ASP A 320 -20.18 -10.99 -15.07
C ASP A 320 -19.62 -10.06 -13.99
N GLY A 321 -19.69 -8.74 -14.25
CA GLY A 321 -19.33 -7.68 -13.28
C GLY A 321 -17.88 -7.69 -12.79
N ILE A 322 -17.05 -6.77 -13.30
CA ILE A 322 -15.62 -6.67 -12.92
C ILE A 322 -15.43 -6.16 -11.48
N ASP A 323 -16.30 -5.26 -11.05
CA ASP A 323 -16.01 -4.43 -9.86
C ASP A 323 -16.39 -5.09 -8.54
N GLY A 324 -17.16 -6.18 -8.60
CA GLY A 324 -17.83 -6.76 -7.44
C GLY A 324 -18.78 -5.75 -6.78
N GLU A 325 -19.72 -6.23 -5.98
CA GLU A 325 -20.47 -5.33 -5.11
C GLU A 325 -19.50 -4.77 -4.05
N ILE A 326 -19.33 -3.44 -4.02
CA ILE A 326 -18.68 -2.79 -2.88
C ILE A 326 -19.68 -2.87 -1.73
N PRO A 327 -19.38 -3.63 -0.65
CA PRO A 327 -20.27 -3.68 0.50
C PRO A 327 -20.49 -2.25 1.02
N PRO A 328 -21.71 -1.91 1.46
CA PRO A 328 -21.98 -0.60 2.02
C PRO A 328 -21.00 -0.30 3.15
N ASP A 329 -20.56 0.96 3.27
CA ASP A 329 -19.72 1.43 4.38
C ASP A 329 -20.48 1.18 5.70
N GLN A 330 -20.31 0.00 6.30
CA GLN A 330 -20.80 -0.27 7.64
C GLN A 330 -19.91 0.50 8.60
N LEU A 331 -20.35 1.68 9.00
CA LEU A 331 -19.78 2.45 10.11
C LEU A 331 -20.05 1.71 11.42
N GLN A 332 -19.44 0.54 11.60
CA GLN A 332 -19.42 -0.08 12.91
C GLN A 332 -18.57 0.80 13.84
N PRO A 333 -19.04 1.10 15.07
CA PRO A 333 -18.25 1.85 16.03
C PRO A 333 -16.94 1.10 16.31
N ILE A 334 -15.83 1.83 16.45
CA ILE A 334 -14.58 1.25 16.92
C ILE A 334 -14.80 0.93 18.41
N ILE A 335 -14.87 -0.36 18.73
CA ILE A 335 -14.96 -0.86 20.10
C ILE A 335 -13.58 -1.45 20.43
N PRO A 336 -12.69 -0.72 21.12
CA PRO A 336 -11.32 -1.20 21.41
C PRO A 336 -11.28 -2.51 22.20
N GLU A 337 -12.30 -2.76 23.03
CA GLU A 337 -12.37 -3.85 23.99
C GLU A 337 -12.68 -5.21 23.36
N LEU A 338 -12.99 -5.27 22.06
CA LEU A 338 -13.19 -6.53 21.35
C LEU A 338 -11.85 -7.16 20.94
N ILE A 339 -11.77 -8.48 20.99
CA ILE A 339 -10.65 -9.24 20.43
C ILE A 339 -10.71 -9.13 18.90
N LYS A 340 -9.69 -8.50 18.32
CA LYS A 340 -9.63 -8.24 16.87
C LYS A 340 -8.56 -9.07 16.18
N SER A 341 -8.84 -9.42 14.93
CA SER A 341 -7.86 -9.95 13.99
C SER A 341 -6.90 -8.83 13.51
N GLY A 342 -5.76 -9.21 12.91
CA GLY A 342 -4.81 -8.23 12.37
C GLY A 342 -5.42 -7.33 11.29
N GLY A 343 -6.32 -7.87 10.47
CA GLY A 343 -7.03 -7.09 9.44
C GLY A 343 -8.05 -6.11 10.02
N GLU A 344 -8.77 -6.51 11.08
CA GLU A 344 -9.69 -5.62 11.79
C GLU A 344 -8.95 -4.50 12.53
N LEU A 345 -7.82 -4.82 13.19
CA LEU A 345 -6.95 -3.82 13.81
C LEU A 345 -6.44 -2.81 12.77
N PHE A 346 -5.95 -3.29 11.62
CA PHE A 346 -5.53 -2.42 10.52
C PHE A 346 -6.66 -1.50 10.05
N SER A 347 -7.84 -2.07 9.78
CA SER A 347 -9.02 -1.29 9.38
C SER A 347 -9.36 -0.21 10.39
N ASP A 348 -9.34 -0.53 11.68
CA ASP A 348 -9.69 0.41 12.75
C ASP A 348 -8.63 1.50 12.95
N VAL A 349 -7.34 1.17 12.81
CA VAL A 349 -6.24 2.17 12.80
C VAL A 349 -6.49 3.19 11.70
N PHE A 350 -6.73 2.73 10.46
CA PHE A 350 -6.96 3.62 9.33
C PHE A 350 -8.27 4.40 9.44
N ARG A 351 -9.34 3.77 9.94
CA ARG A 351 -10.62 4.45 10.19
C ARG A 351 -10.44 5.58 11.21
N PHE A 352 -9.78 5.29 12.33
CA PHE A 352 -9.52 6.27 13.36
C PHE A 352 -8.61 7.40 12.84
N ALA A 353 -7.50 7.05 12.20
CA ALA A 353 -6.58 8.01 11.60
C ALA A 353 -7.28 8.91 10.58
N ARG A 354 -8.19 8.37 9.75
CA ARG A 354 -9.01 9.13 8.82
C ARG A 354 -9.97 10.09 9.53
N THR A 355 -10.64 9.65 10.60
CA THR A 355 -11.55 10.53 11.36
C THR A 355 -10.81 11.67 12.06
N GLN A 356 -9.55 11.46 12.44
CA GLN A 356 -8.73 12.44 13.15
C GLN A 356 -7.65 13.09 12.26
N LEU A 357 -7.75 12.92 10.94
CA LEU A 357 -6.69 13.27 10.00
C LEU A 357 -6.24 14.73 10.14
N GLY A 358 -7.18 15.66 10.28
CA GLY A 358 -6.86 17.09 10.46
C GLY A 358 -6.04 17.38 11.72
N SER A 359 -6.32 16.69 12.83
CA SER A 359 -5.54 16.83 14.07
C SER A 359 -4.15 16.23 13.92
N LEU A 360 -4.06 15.02 13.34
CA LEU A 360 -2.80 14.32 13.10
C LEU A 360 -1.88 15.13 12.18
N MET A 361 -2.39 15.59 11.03
CA MET A 361 -1.64 16.42 10.09
C MET A 361 -1.19 17.74 10.73
N LYS A 362 -2.07 18.42 11.48
CA LYS A 362 -1.71 19.68 12.17
C LYS A 362 -0.57 19.47 13.15
N ASN A 363 -0.60 18.41 13.96
CA ASN A 363 0.45 18.15 14.93
C ASN A 363 1.76 17.77 14.23
N ALA A 364 1.73 16.87 13.24
CA ALA A 364 2.91 16.50 12.47
C ALA A 364 3.54 17.72 11.76
N LEU A 365 2.72 18.60 11.18
CA LEU A 365 3.18 19.83 10.53
C LEU A 365 3.80 20.82 11.52
N LEU A 366 3.22 21.00 12.70
CA LEU A 366 3.81 21.87 13.71
C LEU A 366 5.17 21.33 14.18
N ALA A 367 5.27 20.03 14.42
CA ALA A 367 6.52 19.39 14.80
C ALA A 367 7.58 19.49 13.69
N SER A 368 7.21 19.32 12.42
CA SER A 368 8.15 19.47 11.29
C SER A 368 8.63 20.90 11.12
N ILE A 369 7.75 21.90 11.29
CA ILE A 369 8.15 23.32 11.27
C ILE A 369 9.14 23.60 12.40
N VAL A 370 8.85 23.15 13.63
CA VAL A 370 9.76 23.36 14.77
C VAL A 370 11.10 22.67 14.54
N PHE A 371 11.08 21.44 13.99
CA PHE A 371 12.30 20.75 13.58
C PHE A 371 13.12 21.61 12.62
N CYS A 372 12.55 22.02 11.50
CA CYS A 372 13.28 22.80 10.49
C CYS A 372 13.79 24.14 11.02
N VAL A 373 12.99 24.88 11.79
CA VAL A 373 13.38 26.19 12.36
C VAL A 373 14.57 26.03 13.31
N ILE A 374 14.56 25.01 14.16
CA ILE A 374 15.65 24.78 15.12
C ILE A 374 16.87 24.19 14.40
N SER A 375 16.67 23.16 13.56
CA SER A 375 17.73 22.45 12.84
C SER A 375 18.52 23.36 11.91
N PHE A 376 17.85 24.21 11.12
CA PHE A 376 18.52 25.09 10.16
C PHE A 376 18.79 26.49 10.72
N GLY A 377 18.06 26.93 11.74
CA GLY A 377 18.25 28.25 12.35
C GLY A 377 19.35 28.29 13.42
N ILE A 378 19.59 27.19 14.14
CA ILE A 378 20.55 27.14 15.27
C ILE A 378 21.89 26.52 14.87
N SER A 379 21.91 25.60 13.90
CA SER A 379 23.13 24.87 13.52
C SER A 379 24.25 25.77 12.96
N GLY A 380 23.90 26.96 12.45
CA GLY A 380 24.83 27.88 11.78
C GLY A 380 25.46 27.31 10.50
N SER A 381 25.03 26.11 10.07
CA SER A 381 25.50 25.41 8.87
C SER A 381 24.47 25.57 7.75
N ARG A 382 24.90 25.51 6.48
CA ARG A 382 23.95 25.54 5.36
C ARG A 382 23.12 24.27 5.37
N ALA A 383 21.88 24.34 4.89
CA ALA A 383 21.01 23.18 4.86
C ALA A 383 21.60 22.08 3.97
N SER A 384 22.18 22.45 2.82
CA SER A 384 22.85 21.55 1.89
C SER A 384 24.07 20.83 2.47
N ASP A 385 24.67 21.35 3.53
CA ASP A 385 25.83 20.73 4.19
C ASP A 385 25.39 19.70 5.23
N MET A 386 24.15 19.82 5.72
CA MET A 386 23.60 18.96 6.78
C MET A 386 22.86 17.74 6.24
N PHE A 387 22.22 17.88 5.07
CA PHE A 387 21.48 16.80 4.42
C PHE A 387 21.75 16.83 2.92
N ILE A 388 22.08 15.67 2.37
CA ILE A 388 22.34 15.50 0.95
C ILE A 388 21.31 14.50 0.45
N PHE A 389 20.28 14.98 -0.24
CA PHE A 389 19.26 14.11 -0.83
C PHE A 389 19.66 13.76 -2.26
N PRO A 390 20.24 12.57 -2.52
CA PRO A 390 20.53 12.16 -3.88
C PRO A 390 19.22 11.95 -4.65
N TRP A 391 19.21 12.34 -5.91
CA TRP A 391 18.05 12.17 -6.81
C TRP A 391 17.96 10.74 -7.35
N GLU A 392 17.95 9.78 -6.42
CA GLU A 392 17.78 8.36 -6.70
C GLU A 392 16.63 7.80 -5.87
N LEU A 393 16.07 6.68 -6.33
CA LEU A 393 14.96 6.04 -5.65
C LEU A 393 15.41 5.52 -4.27
N GLY A 394 14.85 6.07 -3.19
CA GLY A 394 15.26 5.78 -1.83
C GLY A 394 16.33 6.73 -1.27
N GLY A 395 16.70 7.79 -2.00
CA GLY A 395 17.68 8.78 -1.55
C GLY A 395 17.29 9.45 -0.23
N VAL A 396 16.03 9.88 -0.08
CA VAL A 396 15.53 10.42 1.19
C VAL A 396 15.54 9.38 2.32
N ILE A 397 15.35 8.10 2.00
CA ILE A 397 15.42 7.02 3.00
C ILE A 397 16.86 6.81 3.47
N GLY A 398 17.83 6.93 2.57
CA GLY A 398 19.26 6.88 2.90
C GLY A 398 19.66 7.93 3.94
N GLU A 399 19.08 9.13 3.83
CA GLU A 399 19.31 10.24 4.77
C GLU A 399 18.55 10.10 6.11
N MET A 400 17.73 9.07 6.29
CA MET A 400 16.89 8.93 7.49
C MET A 400 17.66 9.00 8.82
N PRO A 401 18.83 8.34 8.96
CA PRO A 401 19.59 8.40 10.21
C PRO A 401 20.11 9.80 10.54
N HIS A 402 20.40 10.63 9.53
CA HIS A 402 20.86 12.01 9.71
C HIS A 402 19.80 12.93 10.30
N PHE A 403 18.51 12.56 10.24
CA PHE A 403 17.48 13.29 10.98
C PHE A 403 17.58 13.10 12.48
N PHE A 404 18.19 12.02 12.95
CA PHE A 404 18.31 11.67 14.36
C PHE A 404 19.67 12.01 14.93
N ILE A 405 20.73 11.83 14.15
CA ILE A 405 22.12 11.97 14.58
C ILE A 405 22.88 12.78 13.52
N GLN A 406 23.47 13.89 13.95
CA GLN A 406 24.36 14.71 13.14
C GLN A 406 25.75 14.69 13.78
N GLU A 407 26.79 14.53 12.97
CA GLU A 407 28.17 14.48 13.47
C GLU A 407 28.52 15.78 14.22
N GLY A 408 29.04 15.63 15.44
CA GLY A 408 29.40 16.76 16.30
C GLY A 408 28.22 17.53 16.92
N GLN A 409 26.96 17.16 16.66
CA GLN A 409 25.78 17.90 17.10
C GLN A 409 24.78 17.04 17.89
N LEU A 410 25.14 16.63 19.11
CA LEU A 410 24.30 15.77 19.98
C LEU A 410 22.89 16.35 20.25
N TRP A 411 22.72 17.66 20.19
CA TRP A 411 21.44 18.33 20.41
C TRP A 411 20.36 17.92 19.39
N PHE A 412 20.74 17.44 18.20
CA PHE A 412 19.80 16.91 17.19
C PHE A 412 18.97 15.75 17.73
N SER A 413 19.61 14.80 18.41
CA SER A 413 18.95 13.64 19.01
C SER A 413 17.99 14.07 20.11
N PHE A 414 18.37 15.05 20.95
CA PHE A 414 17.48 15.59 21.97
C PHE A 414 16.27 16.31 21.37
N LEU A 415 16.46 17.10 20.32
CA LEU A 415 15.37 17.75 19.58
C LEU A 415 14.38 16.71 19.05
N GLN A 416 14.87 15.65 18.41
CA GLN A 416 14.00 14.59 17.89
C GLN A 416 13.24 13.85 18.98
N ILE A 417 13.90 13.52 20.09
CA ILE A 417 13.26 12.89 21.24
C ILE A 417 12.10 13.74 21.75
N LEU A 418 12.31 15.05 21.90
CA LEU A 418 11.28 15.98 22.38
C LEU A 418 10.11 16.13 21.39
N LEU A 419 10.40 16.25 20.09
CA LEU A 419 9.37 16.39 19.07
C LEU A 419 8.53 15.11 18.90
N MET A 420 9.18 13.94 18.87
CA MET A 420 8.48 12.66 18.85
C MET A 420 7.62 12.46 20.09
N ALA A 421 8.14 12.76 21.28
CA ALA A 421 7.39 12.68 22.53
C ALA A 421 6.18 13.63 22.51
N TRP A 422 6.36 14.86 22.00
CA TRP A 422 5.28 15.81 21.81
C TRP A 422 4.20 15.26 20.87
N VAL A 423 4.57 14.70 19.71
CA VAL A 423 3.63 14.10 18.75
C VAL A 423 2.85 12.94 19.39
N MET A 424 3.52 12.05 20.14
CA MET A 424 2.88 10.95 20.86
C MET A 424 1.89 11.47 21.91
N ILE A 425 2.26 12.49 22.68
CA ILE A 425 1.38 13.13 23.68
C ILE A 425 0.15 13.75 23.03
N ARG A 426 0.32 14.49 21.93
CA ARG A 426 -0.80 15.07 21.18
C ARG A 426 -1.72 14.00 20.61
N THR A 427 -1.15 12.90 20.11
CA THR A 427 -1.90 11.75 19.62
C THR A 427 -2.66 11.07 20.76
N TYR A 428 -2.04 10.90 21.94
CA TYR A 428 -2.70 10.31 23.11
C TYR A 428 -3.95 11.08 23.55
N ARG A 429 -3.93 12.42 23.48
CA ARG A 429 -5.08 13.27 23.88
C ARG A 429 -6.34 13.08 23.04
N ILE A 430 -6.19 12.65 21.79
CA ILE A 430 -7.32 12.47 20.87
C ILE A 430 -7.85 11.04 20.89
N LEU A 431 -7.14 10.09 21.50
CA LEU A 431 -7.59 8.70 21.62
C LEU A 431 -8.83 8.63 22.52
N PRO A 432 -9.89 7.93 22.10
CA PRO A 432 -11.02 7.68 22.97
C PRO A 432 -10.58 6.73 24.07
N ILE A 433 -10.88 7.11 25.31
CA ILE A 433 -10.68 6.26 26.48
C ILE A 433 -11.95 5.42 26.66
N ALA A 434 -11.78 4.13 26.98
CA ALA A 434 -12.87 3.19 27.24
C ALA A 434 -13.92 3.78 28.20
N LYS A 435 -15.21 3.48 27.96
CA LYS A 435 -16.37 4.02 28.70
C LYS A 435 -16.29 3.85 30.23
N SER A 436 -15.52 2.88 30.73
CA SER A 436 -15.39 2.58 32.15
C SER A 436 -14.39 3.46 32.91
N GLU A 437 -13.56 4.26 32.23
CA GLU A 437 -12.47 4.99 32.88
C GLU A 437 -12.48 6.47 32.46
N THR A 438 -12.93 7.31 33.39
CA THR A 438 -13.41 8.69 33.24
C THR A 438 -12.58 9.63 32.37
N SER A 439 -13.31 10.39 31.57
CA SER A 439 -12.87 11.57 30.82
C SER A 439 -12.24 12.64 31.72
N GLY A 440 -11.12 13.21 31.29
CA GLY A 440 -10.70 14.55 31.75
C GLY A 440 -9.43 14.64 32.61
N GLN A 441 -8.61 13.59 32.74
CA GLN A 441 -7.31 13.75 33.40
C GLN A 441 -6.36 14.59 32.54
N ALA A 442 -5.82 15.67 33.12
CA ALA A 442 -4.74 16.45 32.53
C ALA A 442 -3.50 15.55 32.30
N ILE A 443 -2.74 15.81 31.25
CA ILE A 443 -1.48 15.10 30.99
C ILE A 443 -0.54 15.37 32.16
N GLY A 444 -0.23 14.34 32.94
CA GLY A 444 0.77 14.40 33.99
C GLY A 444 2.20 14.30 33.46
N TRP A 445 3.16 14.62 34.32
CA TRP A 445 4.59 14.54 34.00
C TRP A 445 5.04 13.10 33.70
N LYS A 446 4.35 12.09 34.23
CA LYS A 446 4.65 10.67 33.98
C LYS A 446 4.34 10.24 32.56
N GLN A 447 3.28 10.77 31.95
CA GLN A 447 3.00 10.52 30.53
C GLN A 447 4.09 11.13 29.64
N TRP A 448 4.56 12.33 29.97
CA TRP A 448 5.71 12.94 29.31
C TRP A 448 6.97 12.11 29.47
N LEU A 449 7.26 11.63 30.68
CA LEU A 449 8.40 10.76 30.94
C LEU A 449 8.32 9.50 30.06
N GLY A 450 7.15 8.84 30.00
CA GLY A 450 6.92 7.68 29.15
C GLY A 450 7.14 7.96 27.66
N ALA A 451 6.63 9.08 27.16
CA ALA A 451 6.81 9.48 25.76
C ALA A 451 8.29 9.81 25.43
N ILE A 452 9.01 10.45 26.36
CA ILE A 452 10.44 10.76 26.23
C ILE A 452 11.27 9.48 26.27
N THR A 453 11.02 8.56 27.21
CA THR A 453 11.75 7.29 27.29
C THR A 453 11.51 6.42 26.06
N GLY A 454 10.27 6.34 25.59
CA GLY A 454 9.92 5.64 24.34
C GLY A 454 10.64 6.22 23.12
N SER A 455 10.63 7.54 22.98
CA SER A 455 11.31 8.24 21.88
C SER A 455 12.83 8.08 21.96
N ALA A 456 13.41 8.21 23.16
CA ALA A 456 14.85 8.00 23.37
C ALA A 456 15.28 6.58 23.01
N ALA A 457 14.51 5.56 23.39
CA ALA A 457 14.81 4.17 23.02
C ALA A 457 14.80 3.97 21.49
N LEU A 458 13.87 4.62 20.78
CA LEU A 458 13.82 4.56 19.32
C LEU A 458 15.02 5.24 18.67
N VAL A 459 15.41 6.44 19.14
CA VAL A 459 16.59 7.17 18.63
C VAL A 459 17.88 6.38 18.90
N LEU A 460 18.02 5.78 20.08
CA LEU A 460 19.19 4.96 20.42
C LEU A 460 19.34 3.75 19.49
N MET A 461 18.25 3.15 19.02
CA MET A 461 18.30 2.04 18.06
C MET A 461 18.80 2.45 16.68
N LEU A 462 18.68 3.72 16.33
CA LEU A 462 19.10 4.26 15.04
C LEU A 462 20.56 4.75 15.04
N LEU A 463 21.23 4.74 16.21
CA LEU A 463 22.64 5.15 16.37
C LEU A 463 23.65 4.47 15.43
N PRO A 464 23.57 3.16 15.17
CA PRO A 464 24.58 2.50 14.33
C PRO A 464 24.50 2.86 12.84
N ASN A 465 23.56 3.73 12.44
CA ASN A 465 23.45 4.35 11.10
C ASN A 465 23.71 3.36 9.94
N ASN A 466 22.94 2.27 9.84
CA ASN A 466 23.09 1.30 8.77
C ASN A 466 21.74 0.70 8.34
N TRP A 467 21.67 0.06 7.17
CA TRP A 467 20.42 -0.56 6.70
C TRP A 467 19.87 -1.63 7.65
N THR A 468 20.75 -2.29 8.42
CA THR A 468 20.34 -3.29 9.41
C THR A 468 19.63 -2.66 10.61
N THR A 469 19.94 -1.42 11.01
CA THR A 469 19.25 -0.72 12.09
C THR A 469 17.85 -0.32 11.68
N ILE A 470 17.63 0.03 10.41
CA ILE A 470 16.29 0.29 9.89
C ILE A 470 15.44 -0.99 9.98
N LEU A 471 15.96 -2.13 9.52
CA LEU A 471 15.25 -3.43 9.62
C LEU A 471 14.97 -3.82 11.08
N LEU A 472 15.96 -3.64 11.97
CA LEU A 472 15.79 -3.87 13.40
C LEU A 472 14.74 -2.93 14.00
N ALA A 473 14.76 -1.65 13.62
CA ALA A 473 13.78 -0.67 14.07
C ALA A 473 12.37 -1.08 13.64
N VAL A 474 12.15 -1.58 12.41
CA VAL A 474 10.83 -2.04 11.96
C VAL A 474 10.30 -3.21 12.79
N THR A 475 11.18 -4.13 13.21
CA THR A 475 10.78 -5.31 13.99
C THR A 475 10.54 -4.98 15.47
N ILE A 476 11.31 -4.05 16.05
CA ILE A 476 11.23 -3.72 17.47
C ILE A 476 10.31 -2.52 17.74
N ALA A 477 10.16 -1.59 16.80
CA ALA A 477 9.28 -0.42 16.89
C ALA A 477 7.89 -0.73 17.46
N PRO A 478 7.14 -1.75 17.00
CA PRO A 478 5.79 -1.95 17.51
C PRO A 478 5.78 -2.35 19.00
N ILE A 479 6.85 -2.99 19.49
CA ILE A 479 7.02 -3.28 20.91
C ILE A 479 7.34 -1.99 21.67
N LEU A 480 8.20 -1.12 21.13
CA LEU A 480 8.52 0.17 21.74
C LEU A 480 7.31 1.10 21.80
N PHE A 481 6.51 1.20 20.74
CA PHE A 481 5.29 2.00 20.74
C PHE A 481 4.26 1.44 21.72
N LEU A 482 4.11 0.11 21.81
CA LEU A 482 3.27 -0.52 22.82
C LEU A 482 3.77 -0.26 24.25
N TRP A 483 5.09 -0.30 24.45
CA TRP A 483 5.74 0.02 25.72
C TRP A 483 5.50 1.45 26.15
N THR A 484 5.63 2.38 25.20
CA THR A 484 5.36 3.80 25.40
C THR A 484 3.90 4.03 25.77
N TYR A 485 2.99 3.41 25.01
CA TYR A 485 1.55 3.50 25.29
C TYR A 485 1.21 2.95 26.68
N LEU A 486 1.78 1.82 27.08
CA LEU A 486 1.61 1.23 28.42
C LEU A 486 2.08 2.17 29.53
N MET A 487 3.29 2.73 29.43
CA MET A 487 3.80 3.71 30.41
C MET A 487 2.85 4.90 30.57
N MET A 488 2.33 5.42 29.45
CA MET A 488 1.42 6.54 29.44
C MET A 488 0.03 6.19 29.97
N ARG A 489 -0.44 4.97 29.70
CA ARG A 489 -1.80 4.51 30.05
C ARG A 489 -1.89 4.01 31.49
N GLU A 490 -0.99 3.13 31.90
CA GLU A 490 -0.97 2.52 33.24
C GLU A 490 -0.21 3.38 34.27
N ASN A 491 0.29 4.55 33.84
CA ASN A 491 1.04 5.48 34.68
C ASN A 491 2.25 4.83 35.38
N SER A 492 2.85 3.86 34.69
CA SER A 492 3.90 2.96 35.15
C SER A 492 5.29 3.42 34.70
N TRP A 493 6.31 3.03 35.47
CA TRP A 493 7.71 3.26 35.10
C TRP A 493 8.14 2.32 33.96
N ALA A 494 9.28 2.65 33.34
CA ALA A 494 9.92 1.88 32.27
C ALA A 494 9.98 0.38 32.55
N LEU A 495 10.60 -0.03 33.66
CA LEU A 495 10.84 -1.45 33.98
C LEU A 495 9.54 -2.25 34.25
N PRO A 496 8.59 -1.79 35.11
CA PRO A 496 7.31 -2.48 35.27
C PRO A 496 6.50 -2.62 33.97
N SER A 497 6.64 -1.67 33.05
CA SER A 497 5.95 -1.74 31.76
C SER A 497 6.54 -2.83 30.85
N ILE A 498 7.83 -3.16 31.01
CA ILE A 498 8.46 -4.29 30.29
C ILE A 498 7.89 -5.61 30.78
N SER A 499 7.76 -5.81 32.10
CA SER A 499 7.15 -7.03 32.64
C SER A 499 5.68 -7.16 32.23
N ARG A 500 4.97 -6.02 32.14
CA ARG A 500 3.61 -5.97 31.60
C ARG A 500 3.53 -6.41 30.14
N ILE A 501 4.46 -5.97 29.29
CA ILE A 501 4.58 -6.46 27.90
C ILE A 501 4.85 -7.96 27.87
N ALA A 502 5.80 -8.43 28.67
CA ALA A 502 6.16 -9.84 28.75
C ALA A 502 4.97 -10.72 29.22
N TYR A 503 4.01 -10.15 29.94
CA TYR A 503 2.76 -10.82 30.29
C TYR A 503 1.73 -10.82 29.13
N LEU A 504 1.56 -9.70 28.44
CA LEU A 504 0.51 -9.48 27.43
C LEU A 504 0.83 -10.09 26.05
N VAL A 505 2.07 -9.97 25.58
CA VAL A 505 2.47 -10.26 24.19
C VAL A 505 2.68 -11.74 23.83
N PRO A 506 3.15 -12.64 24.73
CA PRO A 506 3.47 -14.03 24.35
C PRO A 506 2.32 -14.75 23.65
N GLY A 507 2.64 -15.43 22.55
CA GLY A 507 1.68 -16.14 21.68
C GLY A 507 0.96 -15.26 20.67
N ARG A 508 1.21 -13.93 20.64
CA ARG A 508 0.53 -12.97 19.75
C ARG A 508 1.48 -12.02 19.01
N LEU A 509 2.80 -12.15 19.18
CA LEU A 509 3.82 -11.32 18.53
C LEU A 509 3.62 -11.23 17.01
N GLY A 510 3.31 -12.35 16.34
CA GLY A 510 3.07 -12.36 14.89
C GLY A 510 1.93 -11.43 14.43
N ARG A 511 0.90 -11.21 15.27
CA ARG A 511 -0.19 -10.28 14.93
C ARG A 511 0.28 -8.82 14.98
N ILE A 512 1.06 -8.48 16.01
CA ILE A 512 1.63 -7.15 16.21
C ILE A 512 2.64 -6.85 15.09
N LEU A 513 3.52 -7.81 14.78
CA LEU A 513 4.50 -7.67 13.70
C LEU A 513 3.85 -7.55 12.33
N ASN A 514 2.77 -8.30 12.04
CA ASN A 514 2.07 -8.18 10.76
C ASN A 514 1.46 -6.78 10.59
N LEU A 515 0.79 -6.25 11.62
CA LEU A 515 0.28 -4.88 11.59
C LEU A 515 1.41 -3.85 11.39
N SER A 516 2.52 -4.02 12.11
CA SER A 516 3.72 -3.18 11.98
C SER A 516 4.28 -3.19 10.56
N LEU A 517 4.40 -4.38 9.95
CA LEU A 517 4.95 -4.55 8.61
C LEU A 517 4.07 -3.87 7.55
N ILE A 518 2.75 -3.96 7.67
CA ILE A 518 1.84 -3.23 6.77
C ILE A 518 2.01 -1.72 6.93
N LEU A 519 2.06 -1.22 8.18
CA LEU A 519 2.29 0.21 8.45
C LEU A 519 3.65 0.69 7.94
N PHE A 520 4.69 -0.14 8.09
CA PHE A 520 6.02 0.13 7.56
C PHE A 520 5.98 0.31 6.05
N PHE A 521 5.38 -0.61 5.29
CA PHE A 521 5.30 -0.46 3.84
C PHE A 521 4.56 0.80 3.40
N ILE A 522 3.54 1.23 4.15
CA ILE A 522 2.82 2.48 3.87
C ILE A 522 3.74 3.69 4.11
N VAL A 523 4.46 3.72 5.22
CA VAL A 523 5.39 4.80 5.54
C VAL A 523 6.57 4.82 4.57
N PHE A 524 7.17 3.66 4.29
CA PHE A 524 8.21 3.47 3.29
C PHE A 524 7.77 4.02 1.93
N PHE A 525 6.54 3.69 1.50
CA PHE A 525 6.00 4.20 0.26
C PHE A 525 5.84 5.73 0.27
N LEU A 526 5.39 6.32 1.39
CA LEU A 526 5.32 7.79 1.52
C LEU A 526 6.70 8.45 1.40
N PHE A 527 7.77 7.83 1.93
CA PHE A 527 9.13 8.34 1.75
C PHE A 527 9.59 8.24 0.30
N VAL A 528 9.34 7.11 -0.37
CA VAL A 528 9.66 6.93 -1.80
C VAL A 528 8.94 7.96 -2.69
N LEU A 529 7.77 8.45 -2.28
CA LEU A 529 7.09 9.54 -3.00
C LEU A 529 7.90 10.85 -3.02
N LEU A 530 8.77 11.09 -2.03
CA LEU A 530 9.62 12.29 -2.00
C LEU A 530 10.73 12.27 -3.05
N ASP A 531 11.16 11.08 -3.47
CA ASP A 531 12.18 10.88 -4.51
C ASP A 531 11.57 10.95 -5.94
N THR A 532 10.29 11.27 -6.07
CA THR A 532 9.60 11.23 -7.37
C THR A 532 9.85 12.46 -8.23
N ALA A 533 9.73 12.27 -9.55
CA ALA A 533 9.78 13.35 -10.54
C ALA A 533 8.76 14.48 -10.27
N LEU A 534 7.66 14.20 -9.56
CA LEU A 534 6.69 15.22 -9.17
C LEU A 534 7.30 16.24 -8.21
N VAL A 535 8.03 15.76 -7.20
CA VAL A 535 8.68 16.64 -6.21
C VAL A 535 9.82 17.40 -6.88
N TRP A 536 10.62 16.73 -7.71
CA TRP A 536 11.64 17.38 -8.52
C TRP A 536 11.04 18.51 -9.38
N PHE A 537 9.92 18.27 -10.06
CA PHE A 537 9.26 19.27 -10.88
C PHE A 537 8.79 20.47 -10.05
N ILE A 538 8.22 20.24 -8.86
CA ILE A 538 7.80 21.31 -7.95
C ILE A 538 9.01 22.18 -7.55
N LEU A 539 10.12 21.54 -7.19
CA LEU A 539 11.34 22.26 -6.84
C LEU A 539 11.90 23.05 -8.03
N GLN A 540 12.01 22.43 -9.20
CA GLN A 540 12.46 23.12 -10.41
C GLN A 540 11.54 24.30 -10.78
N PHE A 541 10.22 24.12 -10.66
CA PHE A 541 9.26 25.19 -10.89
C PHE A 541 9.50 26.38 -9.96
N ILE A 542 9.77 26.13 -8.67
CA ILE A 542 10.17 27.19 -7.73
C ILE A 542 11.50 27.82 -8.19
N GLY A 543 12.50 27.01 -8.54
CA GLY A 543 13.79 27.49 -9.05
C GLY A 543 13.69 28.39 -10.27
N MET A 544 12.75 28.12 -11.18
CA MET A 544 12.53 28.95 -12.38
C MET A 544 11.81 30.27 -12.09
N ASN A 545 10.99 30.34 -11.05
CA ASN A 545 10.15 31.51 -10.76
C ASN A 545 10.79 32.48 -9.75
N PHE A 546 11.85 32.06 -9.06
CA PHE A 546 12.51 32.85 -8.03
C PHE A 546 14.01 32.96 -8.32
N GLN A 547 14.56 34.17 -8.13
CA GLN A 547 16.00 34.39 -8.21
C GLN A 547 16.64 34.05 -6.86
N PHE A 548 17.56 33.10 -6.86
CA PHE A 548 18.30 32.71 -5.67
C PHE A 548 19.76 33.16 -5.78
N GLU A 549 20.34 33.55 -4.63
CA GLU A 549 21.79 33.69 -4.50
C GLU A 549 22.48 32.32 -4.67
N GLN A 550 23.82 32.31 -4.75
CA GLN A 550 24.58 31.09 -4.98
C GLN A 550 24.26 30.00 -3.93
N ASN A 551 23.83 28.83 -4.41
CA ASN A 551 23.36 27.67 -3.62
C ASN A 551 22.08 27.92 -2.80
N GLY A 552 21.37 29.05 -2.97
CA GLY A 552 20.12 29.32 -2.25
C GLY A 552 18.98 28.38 -2.65
N MET A 553 18.93 27.97 -3.92
CA MET A 553 17.94 27.01 -4.40
C MET A 553 18.18 25.59 -3.84
N THR A 554 19.44 25.18 -3.74
CA THR A 554 19.81 23.88 -3.17
C THR A 554 19.48 23.84 -1.68
N ASP A 555 19.77 24.91 -0.93
CA ASP A 555 19.38 25.03 0.47
C ASP A 555 17.86 24.98 0.66
N LEU A 556 17.11 25.72 -0.16
CA LEU A 556 15.64 25.68 -0.11
C LEU A 556 15.09 24.28 -0.40
N ALA A 557 15.61 23.62 -1.44
CA ALA A 557 15.22 22.26 -1.79
C ALA A 557 15.48 21.30 -0.63
N THR A 558 16.66 21.37 -0.01
CA THR A 558 17.01 20.56 1.16
C THR A 558 16.09 20.83 2.34
N ILE A 559 15.76 22.09 2.64
CA ILE A 559 14.83 22.43 3.73
C ILE A 559 13.44 21.86 3.46
N LEU A 560 12.93 21.99 2.23
CA LEU A 560 11.59 21.50 1.85
C LEU A 560 11.53 19.97 1.90
N LEU A 561 12.55 19.28 1.38
CA LEU A 561 12.64 17.82 1.43
C LEU A 561 12.76 17.32 2.87
N ALA A 562 13.64 17.93 3.68
CA ALA A 562 13.76 17.62 5.10
C ALA A 562 12.43 17.84 5.83
N ALA A 563 11.74 18.96 5.60
CA ALA A 563 10.44 19.26 6.19
C ALA A 563 9.38 18.22 5.82
N ALA A 564 9.33 17.78 4.56
CA ALA A 564 8.43 16.74 4.11
C ALA A 564 8.77 15.37 4.72
N ALA A 565 10.06 15.02 4.80
CA ALA A 565 10.55 13.79 5.39
C ALA A 565 10.20 13.69 6.89
N VAL A 566 10.50 14.71 7.69
CA VAL A 566 10.14 14.72 9.11
C VAL A 566 8.64 14.83 9.34
N PHE A 567 7.89 15.47 8.44
CA PHE A 567 6.42 15.45 8.48
C PHE A 567 5.87 14.02 8.33
N ILE A 568 6.37 13.25 7.36
CA ILE A 568 6.00 11.85 7.15
C ILE A 568 6.39 11.01 8.38
N LEU A 569 7.60 11.23 8.92
CA LEU A 569 8.07 10.56 10.14
C LEU A 569 7.11 10.80 11.32
N TYR A 570 6.73 12.05 11.58
CA TYR A 570 5.82 12.38 12.69
C TYR A 570 4.40 11.84 12.45
N LEU A 571 3.91 11.82 11.22
CA LEU A 571 2.65 11.16 10.89
C LEU A 571 2.73 9.65 11.15
N ALA A 572 3.85 9.02 10.78
CA ALA A 572 4.10 7.61 11.06
C ALA A 572 4.07 7.33 12.58
N VAL A 573 4.77 8.14 13.38
CA VAL A 573 4.76 8.06 14.85
C VAL A 573 3.33 8.07 15.39
N SER A 574 2.47 8.98 14.92
CA SER A 574 1.05 9.00 15.31
C SER A 574 0.30 7.72 14.95
N VAL A 575 0.48 7.21 13.73
CA VAL A 575 -0.23 6.01 13.26
C VAL A 575 0.22 4.76 14.01
N TYR A 576 1.52 4.59 14.25
CA TYR A 576 2.05 3.50 15.08
C TYR A 576 1.57 3.58 16.53
N PHE A 577 1.41 4.79 17.06
CA PHE A 577 0.87 5.00 18.41
C PHE A 577 -0.62 4.65 18.50
N ILE A 578 -1.43 4.98 17.49
CA ILE A 578 -2.83 4.54 17.36
C ILE A 578 -2.91 3.01 17.26
N ALA A 579 -2.02 2.38 16.48
CA ALA A 579 -1.95 0.93 16.36
C ALA A 579 -1.62 0.26 17.71
N SER A 580 -0.76 0.88 18.51
CA SER A 580 -0.40 0.40 19.85
C SER A 580 -1.55 0.51 20.84
N TRP A 581 -2.33 1.59 20.76
CA TRP A 581 -3.57 1.75 21.53
C TRP A 581 -4.58 0.62 21.27
N LEU A 582 -4.91 0.36 20.00
CA LEU A 582 -5.86 -0.70 19.65
C LEU A 582 -5.30 -2.10 19.98
N SER A 583 -4.01 -2.30 19.77
CA SER A 583 -3.33 -3.56 20.13
C SER A 583 -3.35 -3.80 21.63
N TYR A 584 -3.15 -2.76 22.46
CA TYR A 584 -3.20 -2.88 23.91
C TYR A 584 -4.55 -3.42 24.40
N TYR A 585 -5.67 -2.82 23.98
CA TYR A 585 -6.99 -3.28 24.42
C TYR A 585 -7.30 -4.69 23.94
N SER A 586 -6.95 -5.03 22.70
CA SER A 586 -7.13 -6.40 22.21
C SER A 586 -6.25 -7.42 22.96
N LEU A 587 -5.02 -7.08 23.32
CA LEU A 587 -4.13 -7.96 24.09
C LEU A 587 -4.60 -8.13 25.54
N ARG A 588 -5.03 -7.02 26.16
CA ARG A 588 -5.59 -7.01 27.51
C ARG A 588 -6.84 -7.88 27.58
N GLU A 589 -7.77 -7.73 26.64
CA GLU A 589 -8.99 -8.55 26.63
C GLU A 589 -8.69 -10.04 26.44
N ILE A 590 -7.73 -10.40 25.59
CA ILE A 590 -7.32 -11.80 25.41
C ILE A 590 -6.79 -12.41 26.73
N LYS A 591 -6.06 -11.64 27.54
CA LYS A 591 -5.38 -12.15 28.74
C LYS A 591 -6.23 -12.05 30.01
N GLU A 592 -6.98 -10.96 30.15
CA GLU A 592 -7.70 -10.62 31.37
C GLU A 592 -9.21 -10.86 31.25
N ALA A 593 -9.75 -10.89 30.02
CA ALA A 593 -11.19 -11.02 29.73
C ALA A 593 -12.04 -10.02 30.52
N GLY A 594 -11.57 -8.77 30.63
CA GLY A 594 -12.15 -7.76 31.49
C GLY A 594 -13.56 -7.38 31.02
N ASN A 595 -13.71 -7.04 29.75
CA ASN A 595 -15.00 -6.68 29.18
C ASN A 595 -15.96 -7.88 29.15
N LEU A 596 -15.48 -9.08 28.81
CA LEU A 596 -16.30 -10.29 28.88
C LEU A 596 -16.82 -10.55 30.30
N ARG A 597 -16.01 -10.33 31.35
CA ARG A 597 -16.43 -10.49 32.75
C ARG A 597 -17.46 -9.44 33.16
N GLU A 598 -17.28 -8.19 32.74
CA GLU A 598 -18.26 -7.11 32.96
C GLU A 598 -19.58 -7.38 32.23
N GLU A 599 -19.52 -7.79 30.96
CA GLU A 599 -20.70 -8.20 30.18
C GLU A 599 -21.40 -9.39 30.85
N MET A 600 -20.67 -10.41 31.29
CA MET A 600 -21.22 -11.55 32.04
C MET A 600 -21.87 -11.13 33.37
N ALA A 601 -21.30 -10.15 34.08
CA ALA A 601 -21.92 -9.61 35.30
C ALA A 601 -23.24 -8.87 35.01
N GLY A 602 -23.40 -8.31 33.80
CA GLY A 602 -24.64 -7.72 33.32
C GLY A 602 -25.69 -8.72 32.83
N ILE A 603 -25.33 -9.98 32.58
CA ILE A 603 -26.27 -11.03 32.16
C ILE A 603 -27.21 -11.35 33.33
N GLY A 604 -28.46 -10.89 33.21
CA GLY A 604 -29.51 -11.05 34.23
C GLY A 604 -29.98 -9.73 34.86
N GLN A 605 -29.25 -8.62 34.67
CA GLN A 605 -29.65 -7.30 35.19
C GLN A 605 -30.41 -6.43 34.16
N HIS A 606 -30.45 -6.82 32.89
CA HIS A 606 -31.27 -6.16 31.86
C HIS A 606 -32.52 -6.97 31.52
N ARG A 607 -33.56 -6.76 32.32
CA ARG A 607 -34.96 -6.98 31.93
C ARG A 607 -35.84 -5.80 32.35
N GLU A 608 -35.51 -4.60 31.88
CA GLU A 608 -36.54 -3.60 31.60
C GLU A 608 -36.21 -2.90 30.29
N ILE A 609 -36.90 -3.29 29.22
CA ILE A 609 -37.06 -2.46 28.04
C ILE A 609 -38.57 -2.42 27.76
N ARG A 610 -39.16 -1.24 27.92
CA ARG A 610 -40.60 -0.89 27.79
C ARG A 610 -41.49 -1.13 29.02
N GLY A 611 -41.12 -0.54 30.16
CA GLY A 611 -42.12 0.01 31.09
C GLY A 611 -43.21 -0.91 31.61
N MET A 612 -42.91 -2.18 31.89
CA MET A 612 -43.76 -3.01 32.73
C MET A 612 -42.91 -3.88 33.65
N LYS A 613 -43.00 -3.58 34.95
CA LYS A 613 -42.64 -4.50 36.02
C LYS A 613 -43.54 -5.74 35.91
N ARG A 614 -42.97 -6.92 36.05
CA ARG A 614 -43.74 -8.09 36.46
C ARG A 614 -43.14 -8.68 37.72
N GLU A 615 -44.05 -8.90 38.66
CA GLU A 615 -43.94 -9.64 39.92
C GLU A 615 -43.25 -11.00 39.76
#